data_AF-A0A6A9SWI5-F1
#
_entry.id   AF-A0A6A9SWI5-F1
#
_cell.length_a   1.000
_cell.length_b   1.000
_cell.length_c   1.000
_cell.angle_alpha   90.00
_cell.angle_beta   90.00
_cell.angle_gamma   90.00
#
_symmetry.space_group_name_H-M   'P 1'
#
loop_
_entity.id
_entity.type
_entity.pdbx_description
1 polymer ?
#
loop_
_entity_poly.entity_id
_entity_poly.type
_entity_poly.pdbx_seq_one_letter_code
_entity_poly.pdbx_strand_id
1 'polypeptide(L)'
;MHPSRLVSACFLVVSILLLAQLGTTEPLQATAATVLQASGGIVLFVGAVYGFVRYEANPIVTEYGPMTYVLVFGTFVWATGIAVRLLLG
;
A
#
# COMPACT_ATOMS: atom_id res chain seq x y z
N MET A 1 -0.45 -6.05 -17.65
CA MET A 1 -1.03 -6.35 -16.33
C MET A 1 -2.46 -5.84 -16.31
N HIS A 2 -3.42 -6.61 -15.79
CA HIS A 2 -4.80 -6.12 -15.63
C HIS A 2 -4.81 -4.94 -14.63
N PRO A 3 -5.57 -3.85 -14.87
CA PRO A 3 -5.62 -2.67 -14.00
C PRO A 3 -5.83 -2.99 -12.51
N SER A 4 -6.74 -3.91 -12.21
CA SER A 4 -6.94 -4.38 -10.83
C SER A 4 -5.70 -5.03 -10.19
N ARG A 5 -4.84 -5.71 -10.95
CA ARG A 5 -3.60 -6.32 -10.43
C ARG A 5 -2.56 -5.26 -10.05
N LEU A 6 -2.43 -4.19 -10.83
CA LEU A 6 -1.49 -3.11 -10.52
C LEU A 6 -1.94 -2.31 -9.29
N VAL A 7 -3.24 -2.03 -9.13
CA VAL A 7 -3.75 -1.40 -7.89
C VAL A 7 -3.54 -2.30 -6.67
N SER A 8 -3.79 -3.61 -6.81
CA SER A 8 -3.54 -4.58 -5.74
C SER A 8 -2.06 -4.64 -5.37
N ALA A 9 -1.16 -4.56 -6.36
CA ALA A 9 0.28 -4.46 -6.12
C ALA A 9 0.65 -3.18 -5.36
N CYS A 10 0.08 -2.03 -5.74
CA CYS A 10 0.28 -0.77 -5.02
C CYS A 10 -0.17 -0.87 -3.56
N PHE A 11 -1.36 -1.41 -3.29
CA PHE A 11 -1.85 -1.61 -1.91
C PHE A 11 -0.96 -2.55 -1.12
N LEU A 12 -0.46 -3.62 -1.75
CA LEU A 12 0.46 -4.55 -1.11
C LEU A 12 1.77 -3.84 -0.70
N VAL A 13 2.40 -3.13 -1.63
CA VAL A 13 3.65 -2.39 -1.37
C VAL A 13 3.46 -1.36 -0.25
N VAL A 14 2.39 -0.57 -0.32
CA VAL A 14 2.08 0.43 0.71
C VAL A 14 1.87 -0.23 2.07
N SER A 15 1.11 -1.32 2.15
CA SER A 15 0.87 -2.04 3.41
C SER A 15 2.15 -2.56 4.04
N ILE A 16 3.04 -3.16 3.24
CA ILE A 16 4.32 -3.70 3.72
C ILE A 16 5.20 -2.57 4.24
N LEU A 17 5.31 -1.47 3.49
CA LEU A 17 6.13 -0.32 3.89
C LEU A 17 5.61 0.35 5.16
N LEU A 18 4.30 0.49 5.32
CA LEU A 18 3.67 1.03 6.53
C LEU A 18 3.96 0.16 7.75
N LEU A 19 3.78 -1.16 7.63
CA LEU A 19 4.05 -2.10 8.72
C LEU A 19 5.55 -2.17 9.05
N ALA A 20 6.41 -2.14 8.04
CA ALA A 20 7.85 -2.11 8.22
C ALA A 20 8.30 -0.84 8.96
N GLN A 21 7.80 0.33 8.54
CA GLN A 21 8.09 1.61 9.18
C GLN A 21 7.70 1.63 10.66
N LEU A 22 6.53 1.08 10.98
CA LEU A 22 6.06 0.94 12.37
C LEU A 22 6.99 0.06 13.23
N GLY A 23 7.58 -0.97 12.62
CA GLY A 23 8.44 -1.94 13.32
C GLY A 23 9.90 -1.52 13.45
N THR A 24 10.40 -0.62 12.59
CA THR A 24 11.85 -0.30 12.53
C THR A 24 12.20 1.14 12.90
N THR A 25 11.31 2.12 12.67
CA THR A 25 11.67 3.55 12.76
C THR A 25 10.97 4.33 13.87
N GLU A 26 9.92 3.79 14.48
CA GLU A 26 9.23 4.42 15.60
C GLU A 26 9.49 3.65 16.89
N PRO A 27 9.82 4.31 18.03
CA PRO A 27 9.70 3.65 19.32
C PRO A 27 8.24 3.23 19.44
N LEU A 28 7.99 1.93 19.69
CA LEU A 28 6.67 1.30 19.68
C LEU A 28 5.78 1.84 20.82
N GLN A 29 5.42 3.11 20.76
CA GLN A 29 4.50 3.77 21.65
C GLN A 29 3.11 3.59 21.06
N ALA A 30 2.22 2.99 21.84
CA ALA A 30 0.84 2.74 21.43
C ALA A 30 0.04 4.06 21.42
N THR A 31 0.33 4.92 20.45
CA THR A 31 -0.45 6.13 20.20
C THR A 31 -1.64 5.80 19.30
N ALA A 32 -2.68 6.63 19.35
CA ALA A 32 -3.82 6.49 18.44
C ALA A 32 -3.40 6.52 16.97
N ALA A 33 -2.37 7.30 16.62
CA ALA A 33 -1.82 7.37 15.27
C ALA A 33 -1.17 6.05 14.85
N THR A 34 -0.38 5.42 15.73
CA THR A 34 0.30 4.14 15.49
C THR A 34 -0.72 3.01 15.29
N VAL A 35 -1.78 2.97 16.11
CA VAL A 35 -2.87 1.98 15.98
C VAL A 35 -3.63 2.16 14.67
N LEU A 36 -3.94 3.41 14.29
CA LEU A 36 -4.64 3.71 13.04
C LEU A 36 -3.79 3.39 11.81
N GLN A 37 -2.48 3.63 11.87
CA GLN A 37 -1.54 3.23 10.81
C GLN A 37 -1.45 1.71 10.68
N ALA A 38 -1.36 0.98 11.80
CA ALA A 38 -1.32 -0.47 11.80
C ALA A 38 -2.61 -1.08 11.23
N SER A 39 -3.78 -0.60 11.67
CA SER A 39 -5.07 -1.09 11.17
C SER A 39 -5.27 -0.76 9.69
N GLY A 40 -4.88 0.44 9.26
CA GLY A 40 -4.88 0.83 7.84
C GLY A 40 -3.97 -0.06 7.00
N GLY A 41 -2.76 -0.37 7.48
CA GLY A 41 -1.83 -1.29 6.84
C GLY A 41 -2.42 -2.70 6.68
N ILE A 42 -3.05 -3.23 7.72
CA ILE A 42 -3.71 -4.55 7.68
C ILE A 42 -4.86 -4.56 6.67
N VAL A 43 -5.72 -3.53 6.68
CA VAL A 43 -6.84 -3.43 5.74
C VAL A 43 -6.35 -3.37 4.29
N LEU A 44 -5.31 -2.58 4.02
CA LEU A 44 -4.69 -2.51 2.69
C LEU A 44 -4.08 -3.85 2.27
N PHE A 45 -3.43 -4.57 3.19
CA PHE A 45 -2.87 -5.88 2.93
C PHE A 45 -3.95 -6.91 2.55
N VAL A 46 -5.02 -6.99 3.36
CA VAL A 46 -6.16 -7.89 3.08
C VAL A 46 -6.82 -7.52 1.75
N GLY A 47 -7.04 -6.23 1.51
CA GLY A 47 -7.59 -5.73 0.25
C GLY A 47 -6.72 -6.07 -0.96
N ALA A 48 -5.40 -5.97 -0.84
CA ALA A 48 -4.45 -6.35 -1.88
C ALA A 48 -4.51 -7.85 -2.19
N VAL A 49 -4.47 -8.71 -1.17
CA VAL A 49 -4.55 -10.16 -1.33
C VAL A 49 -5.88 -10.56 -1.98
N TYR A 50 -6.99 -9.99 -1.50
CA TYR A 50 -8.31 -10.22 -2.09
C TYR A 50 -8.34 -9.77 -3.57
N GLY A 51 -7.79 -8.60 -3.87
CA GLY A 51 -7.67 -8.07 -5.22
C GLY A 51 -6.86 -8.98 -6.16
N PHE A 52 -5.76 -9.56 -5.69
CA PHE A 52 -4.97 -10.53 -6.48
C PHE A 52 -5.70 -11.85 -6.72
N VAL A 53 -6.55 -12.31 -5.80
CA VAL A 53 -7.25 -13.59 -5.91
C VAL A 53 -8.55 -13.48 -6.72
N ARG A 54 -9.28 -12.37 -6.60
CA ARG A 54 -10.63 -12.21 -7.18
C ARG A 54 -10.69 -11.29 -8.41
N TYR A 55 -9.56 -10.87 -8.98
CA TYR A 55 -9.55 -9.87 -10.06
C TYR A 55 -10.33 -10.25 -11.33
N GLU A 56 -10.48 -11.54 -11.65
CA GLU A 56 -11.21 -12.01 -12.85
C GLU A 56 -12.73 -12.02 -12.62
N ALA A 57 -13.17 -12.33 -11.41
CA ALA A 57 -14.59 -12.41 -11.06
C ALA A 57 -15.17 -11.06 -10.62
N ASN A 58 -14.36 -10.22 -9.96
CA ASN A 58 -14.73 -8.89 -9.48
C ASN A 58 -13.53 -7.94 -9.60
N PRO A 59 -13.28 -7.36 -10.79
CA PRO A 59 -12.19 -6.42 -10.98
C PRO A 59 -12.41 -5.15 -10.15
N ILE A 60 -11.43 -4.79 -9.31
CA ILE A 60 -11.43 -3.55 -8.52
C ILE A 60 -11.47 -2.31 -9.45
N VAL A 61 -10.74 -2.39 -10.55
CA VAL A 61 -10.70 -1.37 -11.61
C VAL A 61 -10.70 -2.09 -12.95
N THR A 62 -11.58 -1.68 -13.84
CA THR A 62 -11.74 -2.21 -15.20
C THR A 62 -11.00 -1.36 -16.23
N GLU A 63 -11.02 -0.02 -16.08
CA GLU A 63 -10.28 0.92 -16.91
C GLU A 63 -9.53 1.96 -16.07
N TYR A 64 -8.34 2.34 -16.54
CA TYR A 64 -7.59 3.43 -15.93
C TYR A 64 -7.91 4.77 -16.58
N GLY A 65 -8.45 5.68 -15.77
CA GLY A 65 -8.48 7.09 -16.11
C GLY A 65 -7.09 7.74 -15.93
N PRO A 66 -6.85 8.93 -16.52
CA PRO A 66 -5.60 9.67 -16.37
C PRO A 66 -5.24 9.92 -14.89
N MET A 67 -6.22 10.18 -14.03
CA MET A 67 -6.02 10.35 -12.59
C MET A 67 -5.46 9.09 -11.92
N THR A 68 -5.82 7.89 -12.37
CA THR A 68 -5.32 6.64 -11.78
C THR A 68 -3.83 6.48 -12.01
N TYR A 69 -3.33 6.87 -13.20
CA TYR A 69 -1.90 6.86 -13.47
C TYR A 69 -1.13 7.84 -12.59
N VAL A 70 -1.67 9.04 -12.35
CA VAL A 70 -1.06 10.02 -11.45
C VAL A 70 -0.99 9.48 -10.02
N LEU A 71 -2.06 8.83 -9.54
CA LEU A 71 -2.09 8.22 -8.20
C LEU A 71 -1.11 7.06 -8.06
N VAL A 72 -1.00 6.19 -9.09
CA VAL A 72 -0.01 5.11 -9.11
C VAL A 72 1.41 5.69 -9.08
N PHE A 73 1.69 6.73 -9.87
CA PHE A 73 2.99 7.40 -9.85
C PHE A 73 3.29 8.05 -8.51
N GLY A 74 2.34 8.77 -7.92
CA GLY A 74 2.47 9.37 -6.59
C GLY A 74 2.72 8.30 -5.52
N THR A 75 2.05 7.16 -5.61
CA THR A 75 2.28 6.00 -4.73
C THR A 75 3.72 5.48 -4.87
N PHE A 76 4.25 5.41 -6.09
CA PHE A 76 5.63 4.98 -6.33
C PHE A 76 6.67 5.94 -5.74
N VAL A 77 6.48 7.26 -5.93
CA VAL A 77 7.35 8.29 -5.34
C VAL A 77 7.33 8.20 -3.81
N TRP A 78 6.14 8.10 -3.22
CA TRP A 78 5.97 7.97 -1.77
C TRP A 78 6.63 6.68 -1.24
N ALA A 79 6.38 5.54 -1.88
CA ALA A 79 6.94 4.25 -1.50
C ALA A 79 8.47 4.27 -1.55
N THR A 80 9.05 4.92 -2.56
CA THR A 80 10.50 5.12 -2.68
C THR A 80 11.04 5.95 -1.53
N GLY A 81 10.36 7.04 -1.16
CA GLY A 81 10.75 7.88 -0.01
C GLY A 81 10.77 7.10 1.31
N ILE A 82 9.75 6.27 1.56
CA ILE A 82 9.72 5.40 2.75
C ILE A 82 10.83 4.35 2.69
N ALA A 83 11.05 3.70 1.54
CA ALA A 83 12.11 2.71 1.38
C ALA A 83 13.50 3.31 1.65
N VAL A 84 13.78 4.51 1.13
CA VAL A 84 15.03 5.24 1.41
C VAL A 84 15.17 5.53 2.89
N ARG A 85 14.10 6.01 3.55
CA ARG A 85 14.10 6.25 5.00
C ARG A 85 14.34 4.97 5.81
N LEU A 86 13.81 3.83 5.37
CA LEU A 86 14.02 2.54 6.02
C LEU A 86 15.46 2.01 5.84
N LEU A 87 16.12 2.33 4.73
CA LEU A 87 17.46 1.86 4.41
C LEU A 87 18.57 2.75 4.99
N LEU A 88 18.32 4.06 5.09
CA LEU A 88 19.32 5.07 5.48
C LEU A 88 19.03 5.71 6.85
N GLY A 89 17.89 5.42 7.45
CA GLY A 89 17.46 5.94 8.75
C GLY A 89 17.87 5.04 9.90
#